data_AF-A0A969BAM0-F1
#
_entry.id   AF-A0A969BAM0-F1
#
_cell.length_a   1.000
_cell.length_b   1.000
_cell.length_c   1.000
_cell.angle_alpha   90.00
_cell.angle_beta   90.00
_cell.angle_gamma   90.00
#
_symmetry.space_group_name_H-M   'P 1'
#
loop_
_entity.id
_entity.type
_entity.pdbx_description
1 polymer ?
#
loop_
_entity_poly.entity_id
_entity_poly.type
_entity_poly.pdbx_seq_one_letter_code
_entity_poly.pdbx_strand_id
1 'polypeptide(L)'
;MHAPAPYNLIGYPTSCTDYFKTIDSLLNDFDKKPFMAPAIKICNDLETYLNQGKKTEINHERITEILSLAVYWRTCKGMALNSPALLFPLFYTLNKAREKWPGLKKHIDKARGYLTSRLLFNHGKHSKQLNPHVFYHLINWLKATNEFSQQTQYFYQWCTFVKKRTRWLSTLFF
;
A
#
# COMPACT_ATOMS: atom_id res chain seq x y z
N MET A 1 -4.31 34.52 -3.58
CA MET A 1 -3.18 33.71 -3.08
C MET A 1 -3.33 32.31 -3.66
N HIS A 2 -2.56 31.98 -4.70
CA HIS A 2 -2.49 30.60 -5.20
C HIS A 2 -1.66 29.78 -4.22
N ALA A 3 -2.24 28.71 -3.68
CA ALA A 3 -1.45 27.70 -3.00
C ALA A 3 -0.40 27.17 -4.00
N PRO A 4 0.89 27.08 -3.62
CA PRO A 4 1.88 26.47 -4.49
C PRO A 4 1.42 25.05 -4.83
N ALA A 5 1.50 24.69 -6.10
CA ALA A 5 1.09 23.37 -6.57
C ALA A 5 1.77 22.29 -5.71
N PRO A 6 1.04 21.27 -5.25
CA PRO A 6 1.64 20.18 -4.47
C PRO A 6 2.56 19.41 -5.40
N TYR A 7 3.87 19.67 -5.28
CA TYR A 7 5.00 18.92 -5.85
C TYR A 7 4.78 18.30 -7.24
N ASN A 8 5.30 18.93 -8.30
CA ASN A 8 5.53 18.24 -9.57
C ASN A 8 6.83 17.43 -9.47
N LEU A 9 6.87 16.21 -9.98
CA LEU A 9 8.14 15.56 -10.32
C LEU A 9 8.75 16.39 -11.45
N ILE A 10 9.71 17.26 -11.12
CA ILE A 10 10.19 18.34 -12.01
C ILE A 10 10.91 17.80 -13.27
N GLY A 11 11.25 16.51 -13.35
CA GLY A 11 11.85 15.89 -14.53
C GLY A 11 11.12 14.63 -14.96
N TYR A 12 10.95 14.45 -16.27
CA TYR A 12 10.70 13.13 -16.84
C TYR A 12 12.04 12.37 -16.78
N PRO A 13 12.21 11.38 -15.88
CA PRO A 13 13.47 10.67 -15.76
C PRO A 13 13.76 9.94 -17.07
N THR A 14 14.93 10.22 -17.65
CA THR A 14 15.40 9.62 -18.91
C THR A 14 15.95 8.21 -18.74
N SER A 15 16.20 7.80 -17.49
CA SER A 15 16.69 6.46 -17.15
C SER A 15 16.17 5.99 -15.79
N CYS A 16 16.25 4.68 -15.53
CA CYS A 16 15.91 4.11 -14.21
C CYS A 16 16.80 4.68 -13.10
N THR A 17 18.08 4.93 -13.38
CA THR A 17 19.02 5.51 -12.42
C THR A 17 18.62 6.94 -12.03
N ASP A 18 18.18 7.74 -13.00
CA ASP A 18 17.75 9.12 -12.73
C ASP A 18 16.43 9.16 -11.95
N TYR A 19 15.54 8.20 -12.20
CA TYR A 19 14.34 8.00 -11.39
C TYR A 19 14.69 7.74 -9.92
N PHE A 20 15.57 6.77 -9.63
CA PHE A 20 15.94 6.45 -8.25
C PHE A 20 16.68 7.61 -7.57
N LYS A 21 17.57 8.32 -8.26
CA LYS A 21 18.19 9.55 -7.74
C LYS A 21 17.17 10.62 -7.38
N THR A 22 16.12 10.78 -8.20
CA THR A 22 15.03 11.74 -7.95
C THR A 22 14.23 11.33 -6.72
N ILE A 23 13.91 10.04 -6.58
CA ILE A 23 13.23 9.50 -5.39
C ILE A 23 14.10 9.68 -4.14
N ASP A 24 15.39 9.36 -4.19
CA ASP A 24 16.30 9.53 -3.05
C ASP A 24 16.44 10.99 -2.64
N SER A 25 16.58 11.91 -3.61
CA SER A 25 16.61 13.35 -3.30
C SER A 25 15.33 13.81 -2.62
N LEU A 26 14.18 13.32 -3.08
CA LEU A 26 12.87 13.65 -2.54
C LEU A 26 12.69 13.08 -1.12
N LEU A 27 13.16 11.85 -0.87
CA LEU A 27 13.11 11.23 0.46
C LEU A 27 14.06 11.92 1.45
N ASN A 28 15.26 12.31 1.01
CA ASN A 28 16.20 13.10 1.81
C ASN A 28 15.61 14.46 2.22
N ASP A 29 14.78 15.07 1.37
CA ASP A 29 14.09 16.31 1.69
C ASP A 29 12.89 16.08 2.62
N PHE A 30 12.22 14.93 2.50
CA PHE A 30 11.14 14.53 3.41
C PHE A 30 11.64 14.28 4.82
N ASP A 31 12.81 13.67 4.98
CA ASP A 31 13.40 13.38 6.29
C ASP A 31 13.66 14.63 7.13
N LYS A 32 13.89 15.76 6.45
CA LYS A 32 14.10 17.07 7.10
C LYS A 32 12.78 17.74 7.49
N LYS A 33 11.62 17.21 7.12
CA LYS A 33 10.32 17.82 7.42
C LYS A 33 9.80 17.36 8.79
N PRO A 34 9.38 18.29 9.68
CA PRO A 34 8.89 17.93 11.02
C PRO A 34 7.70 16.98 11.02
N PHE A 35 6.82 17.05 10.01
CA PHE A 35 5.65 16.18 9.89
C PHE A 35 6.01 14.72 9.58
N MET A 36 7.23 14.44 9.09
CA MET A 36 7.69 13.07 8.81
C MET A 36 8.27 12.36 10.04
N ALA A 37 8.63 13.10 11.10
CA ALA A 37 9.22 12.54 12.32
C ALA A 37 8.43 11.34 12.91
N PRO A 38 7.08 11.34 12.95
CA PRO A 38 6.31 10.18 13.38
C PRO A 38 6.51 8.97 12.47
N ALA A 39 6.47 9.14 11.15
CA ALA A 39 6.63 8.07 10.17
C ALA A 39 8.06 7.48 10.23
N ILE A 40 9.07 8.33 10.34
CA ILE A 40 10.49 7.96 10.50
C ILE A 40 10.68 7.14 11.78
N LYS A 41 10.09 7.57 12.90
CA LYS A 41 10.13 6.82 14.17
C LYS A 41 9.53 5.43 14.01
N ILE A 42 8.41 5.32 13.30
CA ILE A 42 7.75 4.04 13.06
C ILE A 42 8.61 3.10 12.20
N CYS A 43 9.24 3.65 11.15
CA CYS A 43 10.14 2.87 10.30
C CYS A 43 11.31 2.31 11.11
N ASN A 44 11.91 3.13 12.00
CA ASN A 44 12.95 2.67 12.93
C ASN A 44 12.48 1.55 13.86
N ASP A 45 11.28 1.68 14.43
CA ASP A 45 10.72 0.67 15.32
C ASP A 45 10.46 -0.65 14.58
N LEU A 46 10.01 -0.59 13.32
CA LEU A 46 9.86 -1.78 12.47
C LEU A 46 11.21 -2.42 12.15
N GLU A 47 12.20 -1.64 11.72
CA GLU A 47 13.54 -2.15 11.43
C GLU A 47 14.16 -2.84 12.66
N THR A 48 14.02 -2.20 13.82
CA THR A 48 14.43 -2.79 15.09
C THR A 48 13.69 -4.11 15.35
N TYR A 49 12.39 -4.19 15.06
CA TYR A 49 11.62 -5.42 15.21
C TYR A 49 12.05 -6.53 14.25
N LEU A 50 12.26 -6.20 12.97
CA LEU A 50 12.68 -7.17 11.95
C LEU A 50 14.10 -7.69 12.20
N ASN A 51 15.00 -6.80 12.64
CA ASN A 51 16.40 -7.12 12.92
C ASN A 51 16.64 -7.59 14.36
N GLN A 52 15.59 -8.08 15.04
CA GLN A 52 15.67 -8.67 16.39
C GLN A 52 16.32 -7.76 17.44
N GLY A 53 16.10 -6.44 17.34
CA GLY A 53 16.62 -5.45 18.28
C GLY A 53 17.88 -4.71 17.82
N LYS A 54 18.46 -5.08 16.67
CA LYS A 54 19.59 -4.33 16.11
C LYS A 54 19.09 -3.08 15.39
N LYS A 55 19.63 -1.92 15.75
CA LYS A 55 19.34 -0.65 15.09
C LYS A 55 20.09 -0.61 13.75
N THR A 56 19.35 -0.55 12.66
CA THR A 56 19.86 -0.31 11.31
C THR A 56 19.57 1.12 10.90
N GLU A 57 20.31 1.61 9.92
CA GLU A 57 20.01 2.89 9.28
C GLU A 57 18.65 2.80 8.57
N ILE A 58 17.90 3.91 8.54
CA ILE A 58 16.58 3.93 7.92
C ILE A 58 16.75 3.74 6.44
N ASN A 59 16.24 2.62 5.93
CA ASN A 59 16.19 2.39 4.51
C ASN A 59 15.04 3.23 3.92
N HIS A 60 15.35 4.11 2.96
CA HIS A 60 14.39 4.88 2.15
C HIS A 60 13.26 4.02 1.56
N GLU A 61 13.51 2.74 1.33
CA GLU A 61 12.49 1.76 0.94
C GLU A 61 11.36 1.66 1.97
N ARG A 62 11.64 1.74 3.28
CA ARG A 62 10.62 1.68 4.34
C ARG A 62 9.72 2.90 4.38
N ILE A 63 10.29 4.08 4.13
CA ILE A 63 9.51 5.30 4.00
C ILE A 63 8.62 5.20 2.75
N THR A 64 9.15 4.67 1.65
CA THR A 64 8.36 4.44 0.44
C THR A 64 7.25 3.44 0.66
N GLU A 65 7.49 2.36 1.41
CA GLU A 65 6.47 1.38 1.80
C GLU A 65 5.35 1.99 2.62
N ILE A 66 5.68 2.80 3.64
CA ILE A 66 4.69 3.40 4.53
C ILE A 66 3.84 4.44 3.80
N LEU A 67 4.45 5.22 2.90
CA LEU A 67 3.76 6.15 2.02
C LEU A 67 2.85 5.41 1.04
N SER A 68 3.34 4.33 0.43
CA SER A 68 2.55 3.49 -0.46
C SER A 68 1.34 2.91 0.27
N LEU A 69 1.55 2.41 1.48
CA LEU A 69 0.50 1.89 2.35
C LEU A 69 -0.54 2.96 2.71
N ALA A 70 -0.12 4.20 2.99
CA ALA A 70 -1.00 5.34 3.23
C ALA A 70 -1.86 5.67 2.01
N VAL A 71 -1.25 5.66 0.82
CA VAL A 71 -1.95 5.84 -0.45
C VAL A 71 -2.98 4.73 -0.66
N TYR A 72 -2.58 3.45 -0.55
CA TYR A 72 -3.48 2.31 -0.71
C TYR A 72 -4.59 2.30 0.33
N TRP A 73 -4.32 2.71 1.56
CA TRP A 73 -5.38 2.87 2.56
C TRP A 73 -6.39 3.92 2.11
N ARG A 74 -5.92 5.10 1.68
CA ARG A 74 -6.81 6.18 1.24
C ARG A 74 -7.64 5.78 0.00
N THR A 75 -7.04 5.09 -0.95
CA THR A 75 -7.69 4.75 -2.23
C THR A 75 -8.50 3.47 -2.16
N CYS A 76 -8.03 2.45 -1.45
CA CYS A 76 -8.59 1.10 -1.49
C CYS A 76 -9.35 0.68 -0.23
N LYS A 77 -9.31 1.42 0.89
CA LYS A 77 -10.05 1.01 2.10
C LYS A 77 -11.55 0.81 1.87
N GLY A 78 -12.17 1.65 1.03
CA GLY A 78 -13.59 1.54 0.70
C GLY A 78 -13.89 0.28 -0.09
N MET A 79 -13.05 -0.04 -1.08
CA MET A 79 -13.14 -1.28 -1.86
C MET A 79 -12.98 -2.51 -0.98
N ALA A 80 -11.93 -2.53 -0.14
CA ALA A 80 -11.67 -3.65 0.75
C ALA A 80 -12.84 -3.90 1.70
N LEU A 81 -13.35 -2.85 2.34
CA LEU A 81 -14.46 -2.95 3.31
C LEU A 81 -15.80 -3.38 2.69
N ASN A 82 -16.06 -3.02 1.44
CA ASN A 82 -17.32 -3.31 0.74
C ASN A 82 -17.26 -4.60 -0.08
N SER A 83 -16.09 -5.25 -0.17
CA SER A 83 -15.95 -6.49 -0.90
C SER A 83 -16.49 -7.65 -0.07
N PRO A 84 -17.52 -8.39 -0.54
CA PRO A 84 -17.87 -9.67 0.06
C PRO A 84 -16.63 -10.55 0.20
N ALA A 85 -16.49 -11.25 1.33
CA ALA A 85 -15.36 -12.15 1.57
C ALA A 85 -15.21 -13.22 0.46
N LEU A 86 -16.31 -13.57 -0.21
CA LEU A 86 -16.37 -14.47 -1.36
C LEU A 86 -15.66 -13.94 -2.62
N LEU A 87 -15.41 -12.63 -2.73
CA LEU A 87 -14.71 -12.07 -3.89
C LEU A 87 -13.20 -12.35 -3.86
N PHE A 88 -12.58 -12.51 -2.69
CA PHE A 88 -11.16 -12.85 -2.61
C PHE A 88 -10.80 -14.19 -3.27
N PRO A 89 -11.46 -15.32 -2.93
CA PRO A 89 -11.20 -16.59 -3.61
C PRO A 89 -11.57 -16.53 -5.09
N LEU A 90 -12.55 -15.71 -5.48
CA LEU A 90 -12.93 -15.51 -6.88
C LEU A 90 -11.81 -14.82 -7.68
N PHE A 91 -11.28 -13.70 -7.21
CA PHE A 91 -10.14 -13.02 -7.85
C PHE A 91 -8.90 -13.92 -7.91
N TYR A 92 -8.62 -14.65 -6.83
CA TYR A 92 -7.52 -15.61 -6.81
C TYR A 92 -7.69 -16.72 -7.86
N THR A 93 -8.90 -17.27 -7.98
CA THR A 93 -9.21 -18.32 -8.96
C THR A 93 -9.13 -17.79 -10.39
N LEU A 94 -9.65 -16.58 -10.64
CA LEU A 94 -9.53 -15.92 -11.93
C LEU A 94 -8.06 -15.70 -12.31
N ASN A 95 -7.21 -15.31 -11.37
CA ASN A 95 -5.78 -15.14 -11.60
C ASN A 95 -5.08 -16.45 -11.97
N LYS A 96 -5.35 -17.53 -11.22
CA LYS A 96 -4.85 -18.86 -11.59
C LYS A 96 -5.35 -19.33 -12.95
N ALA A 97 -6.61 -19.06 -13.27
CA ALA A 97 -7.18 -19.41 -14.56
C ALA A 97 -6.50 -18.61 -15.69
N ARG A 98 -6.14 -17.35 -15.46
CA ARG A 98 -5.43 -16.50 -16.44
C ARG A 98 -4.05 -17.06 -16.78
N GLU A 99 -3.33 -17.54 -15.78
CA GLU A 99 -2.01 -18.16 -15.95
C GLU A 99 -2.11 -19.52 -16.63
N LYS A 100 -3.08 -20.34 -16.23
CA LYS A 100 -3.27 -21.70 -16.75
C LYS A 100 -3.81 -21.74 -18.18
N TRP A 101 -4.61 -20.74 -18.58
CA TRP A 101 -5.29 -20.72 -19.87
C TRP A 101 -5.08 -19.38 -20.61
N PRO A 102 -3.92 -19.19 -21.27
CA PRO A 102 -3.60 -17.95 -21.96
C PRO A 102 -4.63 -17.52 -23.01
N GLY A 103 -5.27 -18.49 -23.70
CA GLY A 103 -6.34 -18.22 -24.68
C GLY A 103 -7.61 -17.61 -24.09
N LEU A 104 -7.84 -17.76 -22.78
CA LEU A 104 -8.98 -17.17 -22.07
C LEU A 104 -8.66 -15.83 -21.41
N LYS A 105 -7.41 -15.35 -21.51
CA LYS A 105 -6.94 -14.12 -20.84
C LYS A 105 -7.89 -12.94 -21.04
N LYS A 106 -8.33 -12.67 -22.28
CA LYS A 106 -9.24 -11.56 -22.58
C LYS A 106 -10.58 -11.66 -21.86
N HIS A 107 -11.11 -12.88 -21.71
CA HIS A 107 -12.38 -13.12 -21.02
C HIS A 107 -12.22 -12.98 -19.52
N ILE A 108 -11.11 -13.49 -18.98
CA ILE A 108 -10.79 -13.40 -17.56
C ILE A 108 -10.53 -11.96 -17.14
N ASP A 109 -9.82 -11.18 -17.96
CA ASP A 109 -9.58 -9.76 -17.71
C ASP A 109 -10.88 -8.96 -17.77
N LYS A 110 -11.81 -9.30 -18.69
CA LYS A 110 -13.14 -8.68 -18.75
C LYS A 110 -13.98 -9.01 -17.51
N ALA A 111 -13.95 -10.26 -17.04
CA ALA A 111 -14.64 -10.68 -15.82
C ALA A 111 -14.07 -9.96 -14.58
N ARG A 112 -12.74 -9.89 -14.45
CA ARG A 112 -12.05 -9.12 -13.41
C ARG A 112 -12.46 -7.65 -13.46
N GLY A 113 -12.39 -7.02 -14.64
CA GLY A 113 -12.77 -5.62 -14.82
C GLY A 113 -14.22 -5.32 -14.42
N TYR A 114 -15.15 -6.23 -14.74
CA TYR A 114 -16.55 -6.11 -14.33
C TYR A 114 -16.74 -6.24 -12.82
N LEU A 115 -16.03 -7.17 -12.17
CA LEU A 115 -16.08 -7.33 -10.71
C LEU A 115 -15.50 -6.11 -10.01
N THR A 116 -14.33 -5.64 -10.47
CA THR A 116 -13.66 -4.46 -9.91
C THR A 116 -14.49 -3.19 -10.12
N SER A 117 -15.11 -3.02 -11.29
CA SER A 117 -15.95 -1.84 -11.54
C SER A 117 -17.17 -1.81 -10.62
N ARG A 118 -17.85 -2.95 -10.41
CA ARG A 118 -18.95 -3.04 -9.45
C ARG A 118 -18.52 -2.68 -8.03
N LEU A 119 -17.32 -3.06 -7.62
CA LEU A 119 -16.76 -2.68 -6.31
C LEU A 119 -16.42 -1.18 -6.24
N LEU A 120 -15.87 -0.62 -7.32
CA LEU A 120 -15.56 0.80 -7.46
C LEU A 120 -16.80 1.69 -7.38
N PHE A 121 -17.92 1.25 -7.95
CA PHE A 121 -19.16 2.03 -7.92
C PHE A 121 -19.90 1.99 -6.58
N ASN A 122 -19.58 1.04 -5.69
CA ASN A 122 -20.27 0.89 -4.41
C ASN A 122 -19.60 1.66 -3.25
N HIS A 123 -18.97 2.81 -3.55
CA HIS A 123 -18.24 3.61 -2.56
C HIS A 123 -19.17 4.44 -1.67
N GLY A 124 -19.71 3.81 -0.62
CA GLY A 124 -20.24 4.55 0.53
C GLY A 124 -19.15 5.40 1.20
N LYS A 125 -19.52 6.58 1.71
CA LYS A 125 -18.64 7.45 2.53
C LYS A 125 -18.26 6.74 3.83
N HIS A 126 -17.18 5.97 3.81
CA HIS A 126 -16.72 5.24 5.01
C HIS A 126 -15.77 6.10 5.84
N SER A 127 -16.24 6.48 7.03
CA SER A 127 -15.48 7.15 8.09
C SER A 127 -14.81 6.18 9.07
N LYS A 128 -14.86 4.86 8.82
CA LYS A 128 -14.35 3.87 9.77
C LYS A 128 -12.87 4.14 10.08
N GLN A 129 -12.61 4.33 11.37
CA GLN A 129 -11.26 4.46 11.91
C GLN A 129 -10.47 3.19 11.56
N LEU A 130 -9.20 3.39 11.21
CA LEU A 130 -8.27 2.31 10.91
C LEU A 130 -8.09 1.45 12.16
N ASN A 131 -8.42 0.16 12.04
CA ASN A 131 -8.17 -0.85 13.06
C ASN A 131 -7.41 -2.03 12.44
N PRO A 132 -6.74 -2.89 13.25
CA PRO A 132 -5.91 -3.97 12.73
C PRO A 132 -6.66 -4.93 11.80
N HIS A 133 -7.94 -5.17 12.06
CA HIS A 133 -8.77 -6.08 11.27
C HIS A 133 -9.04 -5.52 9.88
N VAL A 134 -9.40 -4.24 9.77
CA VAL A 134 -9.63 -3.60 8.46
C VAL A 134 -8.32 -3.48 7.68
N PHE A 135 -7.21 -3.21 8.38
CA PHE A 135 -5.89 -3.19 7.78
C PHE A 135 -5.50 -4.56 7.17
N TYR A 136 -5.73 -5.65 7.91
CA TYR A 136 -5.54 -7.02 7.43
C TYR A 136 -6.43 -7.33 6.22
N HIS A 137 -7.68 -6.88 6.26
CA HIS A 137 -8.63 -7.06 5.17
C HIS A 137 -8.18 -6.36 3.88
N LEU A 138 -7.67 -5.13 3.99
CA LEU A 138 -7.09 -4.40 2.86
C LEU A 138 -5.91 -5.16 2.24
N ILE A 139 -5.00 -5.68 3.06
CA ILE A 139 -3.83 -6.41 2.56
C ILE A 139 -4.27 -7.70 1.86
N ASN A 140 -5.25 -8.41 2.40
CA ASN A 140 -5.81 -9.59 1.73
C ASN A 140 -6.51 -9.23 0.41
N TRP A 141 -7.18 -8.08 0.35
CA TRP A 141 -7.77 -7.57 -0.88
C TRP A 141 -6.70 -7.28 -1.94
N LEU A 142 -5.65 -6.53 -1.58
CA LEU A 142 -4.52 -6.23 -2.48
C LEU A 142 -3.80 -7.51 -2.94
N LYS A 143 -3.70 -8.51 -2.06
CA LYS A 143 -3.11 -9.81 -2.41
C LYS A 143 -3.99 -10.58 -3.39
N ALA A 144 -5.30 -10.54 -3.21
CA ALA A 144 -6.24 -11.27 -4.06
C ALA A 144 -6.25 -10.74 -5.50
N THR A 145 -6.03 -9.44 -5.72
CA THR A 145 -5.93 -8.87 -7.09
C THR A 145 -4.68 -9.34 -7.84
N ASN A 146 -3.66 -9.83 -7.14
CA ASN A 146 -2.35 -10.24 -7.66
C ASN A 146 -1.61 -9.13 -8.43
N GLU A 147 -2.06 -7.88 -8.30
CA GLU A 147 -1.42 -6.70 -8.92
C GLU A 147 -0.30 -6.13 -8.05
N PHE A 148 -0.27 -6.50 -6.75
CA PHE A 148 0.64 -5.96 -5.74
C PHE A 148 1.36 -7.08 -4.98
N SER A 149 1.69 -8.19 -5.65
CA SER A 149 2.22 -9.40 -4.99
C SER A 149 3.50 -9.14 -4.18
N GLN A 150 4.39 -8.27 -4.67
CA GLN A 150 5.60 -7.89 -3.96
C GLN A 150 5.33 -6.92 -2.80
N GLN A 151 4.53 -5.88 -3.02
CA GLN A 151 4.16 -4.89 -1.99
C GLN A 151 3.36 -5.54 -0.85
N THR A 152 2.50 -6.51 -1.16
CA THR A 152 1.71 -7.23 -0.16
C THR A 152 2.55 -8.12 0.75
N GLN A 153 3.72 -8.60 0.31
CA GLN A 153 4.66 -9.30 1.20
C GLN A 153 5.21 -8.34 2.26
N TYR A 154 5.65 -7.14 1.86
CA TYR A 154 6.12 -6.12 2.79
C TYR A 154 5.00 -5.67 3.73
N PHE A 155 3.79 -5.45 3.21
CA PHE A 155 2.64 -5.07 4.06
C PHE A 155 2.23 -6.16 5.06
N TYR A 156 2.50 -7.43 4.76
CA TYR A 156 2.29 -8.50 5.74
C TYR A 156 3.22 -8.38 6.94
N GLN A 157 4.48 -7.96 6.73
CA GLN A 157 5.43 -7.69 7.81
C GLN A 157 4.90 -6.55 8.68
N TRP A 158 4.44 -5.45 8.07
CA TRP A 158 3.75 -4.36 8.76
C TRP A 158 2.54 -4.85 9.58
N CYS A 159 1.73 -5.75 9.04
CA CYS A 159 0.62 -6.39 9.74
C CYS A 159 1.07 -7.14 11.01
N THR A 160 2.14 -7.93 10.91
CA THR A 160 2.66 -8.67 12.06
C THR A 160 3.25 -7.76 13.12
N PHE A 161 3.95 -6.70 12.71
CA PHE A 161 4.48 -5.67 13.59
C PHE A 161 3.37 -4.92 14.34
N VAL A 162 2.35 -4.47 13.61
CA VAL A 162 1.19 -3.77 14.18
C VAL A 162 0.38 -4.66 15.12
N LYS A 163 0.18 -5.94 14.79
CA LYS A 163 -0.55 -6.88 15.66
C LYS A 163 0.12 -7.04 17.03
N LYS A 164 1.45 -6.96 17.09
CA LYS A 164 2.22 -7.00 18.33
C LYS A 164 2.28 -5.66 19.06
N ARG A 165 1.95 -4.55 18.39
CA ARG A 165 1.90 -3.21 18.98
C ARG A 165 0.60 -2.48 18.60
N THR A 166 -0.46 -2.73 19.38
CA THR A 166 -1.83 -2.24 19.12
C THR A 166 -1.99 -0.70 19.08
N ARG A 167 -1.00 0.06 19.57
CA ARG A 167 -1.09 1.52 19.81
C ARG A 167 -0.75 2.43 18.60
N TRP A 168 -0.28 1.89 17.47
CA TRP A 168 0.35 2.68 16.39
C TRP A 168 -0.56 3.07 15.23
N LEU A 169 -1.64 2.34 15.02
CA LEU A 169 -2.53 2.52 13.87
C LEU A 169 -3.16 3.92 13.85
N SER A 170 -3.49 4.47 15.02
CA SER A 170 -4.06 5.82 15.14
C SER A 170 -3.08 6.94 14.77
N THR A 171 -1.77 6.72 14.79
CA THR A 171 -0.76 7.77 14.56
C THR A 171 -0.30 7.85 13.10
N LEU A 172 -0.56 6.82 12.30
CA LEU A 172 -0.09 6.72 10.92
C LEU A 172 -1.04 7.32 9.87
N PHE A 173 -2.33 7.39 10.20
CA PHE A 173 -3.38 7.63 9.22
C PHE A 173 -4.37 8.74 9.66
N PHE A 174 -3.98 9.51 10.69
CA PHE A 174 -4.62 10.74 11.17
C PHE A 174 -3.58 11.85 11.21
#